data_AF-A0A8T5PNK4-F1
#
_entry.id   AF-A0A8T5PNK4-F1
#
_cell.length_a   1.000
_cell.length_b   1.000
_cell.length_c   1.000
_cell.angle_alpha   90.00
_cell.angle_beta   90.00
_cell.angle_gamma   90.00
#
_symmetry.space_group_name_H-M   'P 1'
#
loop_
_entity.id
_entity.type
_entity.pdbx_description
1 polymer ?
#
loop_
_entity_poly.entity_id
_entity_poly.type
_entity_poly.pdbx_seq_one_letter_code
_entity_poly.pdbx_strand_id
1 'polypeptide(L)' 'MKVPKIFKNVRIWVLIIALILALIAIHPSPWADGVTIRSVAPNSSASEAGFISPKAASTPLSKERI' A
#
# COMPACT_ATOMS: atom_id res chain seq x y z
N MET A 1 12.56 -30.97 -27.03
CA MET A 1 11.51 -30.10 -26.42
C MET A 1 11.15 -28.99 -27.39
N LYS A 2 9.90 -28.93 -27.88
CA LYS A 2 9.45 -27.89 -28.82
C LYS A 2 9.00 -26.68 -27.99
N VAL A 3 9.69 -25.54 -28.09
CA VAL A 3 9.25 -24.30 -27.44
C VAL A 3 7.93 -23.88 -28.08
N PRO A 4 6.85 -23.71 -27.30
CA PRO A 4 5.55 -23.36 -27.86
C PRO A 4 5.61 -21.98 -28.51
N LYS A 5 4.95 -21.83 -29.68
CA LYS A 5 4.90 -20.59 -30.48
C LYS A 5 4.42 -19.37 -29.68
N ILE A 6 3.74 -19.59 -28.57
CA ILE A 6 3.25 -18.60 -27.61
C ILE A 6 4.37 -17.63 -27.15
N PHE A 7 5.60 -18.13 -26.93
CA PHE A 7 6.70 -17.29 -26.43
C PHE A 7 7.36 -16.41 -27.50
N LYS A 8 6.99 -16.56 -28.78
CA LYS A 8 7.50 -15.75 -29.90
C LYS A 8 6.59 -14.59 -30.27
N ASN A 9 5.42 -14.48 -29.65
CA ASN A 9 4.43 -13.44 -29.96
C ASN A 9 4.65 -12.19 -29.10
N VAL A 10 5.00 -11.08 -29.75
CA VAL A 10 5.14 -9.75 -29.10
C VAL A 10 3.86 -9.32 -28.39
N ARG A 11 2.68 -9.64 -28.96
CA ARG A 11 1.38 -9.36 -28.35
C ARG A 11 1.21 -9.97 -26.95
N ILE A 12 1.82 -11.12 -26.69
CA ILE A 12 1.71 -11.82 -25.40
C ILE A 12 2.61 -11.15 -24.37
N TRP A 13 3.79 -10.70 -24.79
CA TRP A 13 4.65 -9.88 -23.95
C TRP A 13 3.96 -8.57 -23.53
N VAL A 14 3.24 -7.91 -24.43
CA VAL A 14 2.44 -6.72 -24.09
C VAL A 14 1.37 -7.03 -23.04
N LEU A 15 0.66 -8.15 -23.18
CA LEU A 15 -0.34 -8.57 -22.19
C LEU A 15 0.28 -8.88 -20.82
N ILE A 16 1.43 -9.55 -20.79
CA ILE A 16 2.16 -9.85 -19.55
C ILE A 16 2.59 -8.56 -18.87
N ILE A 17 3.13 -7.60 -19.62
CA ILE A 17 3.53 -6.30 -19.08
C ILE A 17 2.31 -5.53 -18.52
N ALA A 18 1.19 -5.52 -19.24
CA ALA A 18 -0.05 -4.91 -18.77
C ALA A 18 -0.56 -5.54 -17.47
N LEU A 19 -0.42 -6.85 -17.31
CA LEU A 19 -0.80 -7.56 -16.09
C LEU A 19 0.13 -7.23 -14.92
N ILE A 20 1.43 -7.07 -15.18
CA ILE A 20 2.40 -6.64 -14.16
C ILE A 20 2.08 -5.22 -13.68
N LEU A 21 1.74 -4.30 -14.58
CA LEU A 21 1.30 -2.94 -14.21
C LEU A 21 -0.01 -2.96 -13.42
N ALA A 22 -0.91 -3.89 -13.73
CA ALA A 22 -2.11 -4.11 -12.94
C ALA A 22 -1.78 -4.47 -11.48
N LEU A 23 -0.72 -5.26 -11.20
CA LEU A 23 -0.31 -5.58 -9.83
C LEU A 23 0.20 -4.36 -9.05
N ILE A 24 1.01 -3.53 -9.69
CA ILE A 24 1.51 -2.28 -9.09
C ILE A 24 0.33 -1.35 -8.77
N ALA A 25 -0.71 -1.39 -9.59
CA ALA A 25 -1.94 -0.64 -9.38
C ALA A 25 -2.92 -1.26 -8.35
N ILE A 26 -2.73 -2.52 -7.89
CA ILE A 26 -3.69 -3.24 -7.01
C ILE A 26 -3.45 -3.02 -5.50
N HIS A 27 -2.21 -2.86 -5.02
CA HIS A 27 -1.92 -2.28 -3.69
C HIS A 27 -1.20 -0.94 -3.85
N PRO A 28 -1.92 0.06 -4.36
CA PRO A 28 -1.35 1.35 -4.60
C PRO A 28 -1.51 2.11 -3.27
N SER A 29 -0.45 2.75 -2.77
CA SER A 29 -0.58 3.83 -1.78
C SER A 29 -0.67 5.27 -2.36
N PRO A 30 -1.29 5.56 -3.52
CA PRO A 30 -1.62 6.91 -3.94
C PRO A 30 -3.01 7.32 -3.41
N TRP A 31 -3.16 8.59 -3.02
CA TRP A 31 -4.37 9.22 -2.42
C TRP A 31 -4.80 8.76 -1.02
N ALA A 32 -3.94 8.06 -0.28
CA ALA A 32 -4.16 7.89 1.15
C ALA A 32 -3.99 9.26 1.86
N ASP A 33 -5.08 10.01 1.99
CA ASP A 33 -5.13 11.35 2.59
C ASP A 33 -5.72 11.33 4.00
N GLY A 34 -5.35 12.31 4.81
CA GLY A 34 -5.65 12.37 6.24
C GLY A 34 -4.40 12.65 7.06
N VAL A 35 -4.57 13.12 8.29
CA VAL A 35 -3.44 13.49 9.14
C VAL A 35 -3.03 12.26 9.93
N THR A 36 -1.82 11.77 9.68
CA THR A 36 -1.25 10.68 10.47
C THR A 36 -1.01 11.16 11.90
N ILE A 37 -1.64 10.49 12.88
CA ILE A 37 -1.34 10.72 14.29
C ILE A 37 0.12 10.32 14.51
N ARG A 38 0.96 11.25 14.98
CA ARG A 38 2.40 10.99 15.22
C ARG A 38 2.69 10.63 16.67
N SER A 39 1.94 11.23 17.58
CA SER A 39 2.07 11.06 19.01
C SER A 39 0.81 11.57 19.69
N VAL A 40 0.42 10.92 20.78
CA VAL A 40 -0.65 11.37 21.67
C VAL A 40 0.00 11.79 22.98
N ALA A 41 -0.29 13.00 23.45
CA ALA A 41 0.27 13.50 24.71
C ALA A 41 -0.37 12.77 25.91
N PRO A 42 0.40 12.45 26.96
CA PRO A 42 -0.14 11.77 28.15
C PRO A 42 -1.19 12.64 28.85
N ASN A 43 -2.28 12.03 29.31
CA ASN A 43 -3.42 12.70 29.97
C ASN A 43 -4.11 13.80 29.12
N SER A 44 -3.96 13.75 27.80
CA SER A 44 -4.76 14.57 26.89
C SER A 44 -6.15 13.97 26.69
N SER A 45 -7.10 14.77 26.20
CA SER A 45 -8.43 14.27 25.83
C SER A 45 -8.36 13.12 24.82
N ALA A 46 -7.33 13.08 23.96
CA ALA A 46 -7.08 11.96 23.06
C ALA A 46 -6.56 10.71 23.79
N SER A 47 -5.71 10.86 24.80
CA SER A 47 -5.26 9.74 25.65
C SER A 47 -6.40 9.18 26.50
N GLU A 48 -7.30 10.03 27.01
CA GLU A 48 -8.48 9.62 27.79
C GLU A 48 -9.55 8.98 26.91
N ALA A 49 -9.68 9.45 25.66
CA ALA A 49 -10.51 8.82 24.64
C ALA A 49 -9.93 7.48 24.12
N GLY A 50 -8.75 7.05 24.58
CA GLY A 50 -8.16 5.75 24.26
C GLY A 50 -7.32 5.71 22.99
N PHE A 51 -6.95 6.84 22.39
CA PHE A 51 -6.02 6.85 21.25
C PHE A 51 -4.62 6.38 21.69
N ILE A 52 -4.06 5.43 20.94
CA ILE A 52 -2.75 4.85 21.23
C ILE A 52 -1.70 5.54 20.36
N SER A 53 -0.60 5.98 20.97
CA SER A 53 0.53 6.51 20.21
C SER A 53 1.07 5.41 19.28
N PRO A 54 1.12 5.63 17.96
CA PRO A 54 1.55 4.60 17.04
C PRO A 54 3.02 4.25 17.32
N LYS A 55 3.31 2.96 17.31
CA LYS A 55 4.68 2.46 17.43
C LYS A 55 5.51 3.05 16.29
N ALA A 56 6.72 3.52 16.58
CA ALA A 56 7.61 4.13 15.60
C ALA A 56 7.85 3.25 14.34
N ALA A 57 7.68 1.93 14.47
CA ALA A 57 7.90 0.94 13.42
C ALA A 57 6.66 0.57 12.56
N SER A 58 5.47 1.14 12.78
CA SER A 58 4.28 0.79 11.97
C SER A 58 4.35 1.36 10.54
N THR A 59 3.80 0.62 9.56
CA THR A 59 3.80 1.09 8.16
C THR A 59 2.89 2.31 8.01
N PRO A 60 3.16 3.23 7.06
CA PRO A 60 2.37 4.46 6.90
C PRO A 60 0.86 4.22 6.68
N LEU A 61 0.49 3.13 6.02
CA LEU A 61 -0.92 2.73 5.83
C LEU A 61 -1.52 2.04 7.06
N SER A 62 -0.67 1.51 7.94
CA SER A 62 -1.08 0.88 9.20
C SER A 62 -1.14 1.87 10.37
N LYS A 63 -0.76 3.13 10.16
CA LYS A 63 -0.87 4.18 11.18
C LYS A 63 -2.30 4.70 11.21
N GLU A 64 -2.78 4.97 12.41
CA GLU A 64 -4.07 5.62 12.60
C GLU A 64 -4.07 7.01 11.94
N ARG A 65 -5.20 7.31 11.29
CA ARG A 65 -5.44 8.55 10.55
C ARG A 65 -6.79 9.11 11.00
N ILE A 66 -6.89 10.43 11.08
CA ILE A 66 -8.13 11.20 11.25
C ILE A 66 -8.40 11.95 9.95
#